data_AF-A0A5E4IGB7-F1
#
_entry.id   AF-A0A5E4IGB7-F1
#
_cell.length_a   1.000
_cell.length_b   1.000
_cell.length_c   1.000
_cell.angle_alpha   90.00
_cell.angle_beta   90.00
_cell.angle_gamma   90.00
#
_symmetry.space_group_name_H-M   'P 1'
#
loop_
_entity.id
_entity.type
_entity.pdbx_description
1 polymer ?
#
loop_
_entity_poly.entity_id
_entity_poly.type
_entity_poly.pdbx_seq_one_letter_code
_entity_poly.pdbx_strand_id
1 'polypeptide(L)'
;MEQTKAVIEEASVHKIVGDLFRRKPPGLRFNETDAVVITARTEDGRMMTETFYLCLKPDGTFDEQSMGSDASQARRHRLAKFIRYYGFAEDISIYNLRDGVSDWIGRAVEVLPSKKGDIIYTP
;
A
#
# COMPACT_ATOMS: atom_id res chain seq x y z
N MET A 1 17.13 2.80 15.18
CA MET A 1 16.40 3.88 14.48
C MET A 1 15.17 4.15 15.29
N GLU A 2 14.91 5.40 15.65
CA GLU A 2 13.73 5.74 16.44
C GLU A 2 12.51 5.76 15.51
N GLN A 3 11.51 4.93 15.81
CA GLN A 3 10.26 4.85 15.07
C GLN A 3 9.31 5.90 15.63
N THR A 4 8.76 6.74 14.76
CA THR A 4 7.72 7.70 15.14
C THR A 4 6.36 7.14 14.76
N LYS A 5 5.33 7.39 15.59
CA LYS A 5 3.95 7.01 15.25
C LYS A 5 3.33 8.04 14.32
N ALA A 6 2.54 7.56 13.37
CA ALA A 6 1.66 8.36 12.54
C ALA A 6 0.28 7.73 12.46
N VAL A 7 -0.73 8.52 12.11
CA VAL A 7 -2.11 8.06 11.90
C VAL A 7 -2.44 8.18 10.43
N ILE A 8 -3.02 7.13 9.85
CA ILE A 8 -3.52 7.15 8.47
C ILE A 8 -4.70 8.13 8.40
N GLU A 9 -4.59 9.15 7.56
CA GLU A 9 -5.67 10.11 7.31
C GLU A 9 -6.42 9.79 6.02
N GLU A 10 -5.72 9.24 5.04
CA GLU A 10 -6.30 8.86 3.75
C GLU A 10 -5.78 7.49 3.33
N ALA A 11 -6.67 6.63 2.83
CA ALA A 11 -6.32 5.34 2.28
C ALA A 11 -7.31 4.97 1.17
N SER A 12 -6.80 4.67 -0.02
CA SER A 12 -7.65 4.44 -1.19
C SER A 12 -6.99 3.57 -2.26
N VAL A 13 -7.83 2.95 -3.09
CA VAL A 13 -7.40 2.18 -4.27
C VAL A 13 -7.62 3.01 -5.54
N HIS A 14 -6.62 3.04 -6.40
CA HIS A 14 -6.63 3.77 -7.67
C HIS A 14 -6.21 2.90 -8.85
N LYS A 15 -6.69 3.23 -10.04
CA LYS A 15 -6.07 2.77 -11.29
C LYS A 15 -4.76 3.51 -11.54
N ILE A 16 -3.70 2.76 -11.82
CA ILE A 16 -2.37 3.34 -12.12
C ILE A 16 -2.47 4.29 -13.31
N VAL A 17 -3.15 3.88 -14.38
CA VAL A 17 -3.37 4.72 -15.57
C VAL A 17 -4.77 5.30 -15.51
N GLY A 18 -4.88 6.61 -15.65
CA GLY A 18 -6.14 7.35 -15.54
C GLY A 18 -6.21 8.14 -14.24
N ASP A 19 -6.08 7.46 -13.10
CA ASP A 19 -6.24 8.11 -11.78
C ASP A 19 -4.91 8.71 -11.29
N LEU A 20 -3.83 7.89 -11.26
CA LEU A 20 -2.53 8.34 -10.73
C LEU A 20 -1.61 8.92 -11.81
N PHE A 21 -1.57 8.29 -12.98
CA PHE A 21 -0.66 8.68 -14.06
C PHE A 21 -1.38 8.71 -15.41
N ARG A 22 -0.95 9.62 -16.30
CA ARG A 22 -1.40 9.62 -17.70
C ARG A 22 -0.87 8.41 -18.49
N ARG A 23 0.30 7.88 -18.09
CA ARG A 23 0.94 6.70 -18.69
C ARG A 23 1.61 5.89 -17.60
N LYS A 24 1.58 4.56 -17.75
CA LYS A 24 2.19 3.62 -16.79
C LYS A 24 3.69 3.94 -16.59
N PRO A 25 4.14 4.11 -15.33
CA PRO A 25 5.55 4.29 -15.00
C PRO A 25 6.44 3.13 -15.49
N PRO A 26 7.72 3.39 -15.83
CA PRO A 26 8.66 2.33 -16.15
C PRO A 26 8.90 1.41 -14.93
N GLY A 27 9.13 0.12 -15.17
CA GLY A 27 9.37 -0.88 -14.12
C GLY A 27 8.12 -1.57 -13.56
N LEU A 28 6.92 -1.09 -13.92
CA LEU A 28 5.67 -1.80 -13.66
C LEU A 28 5.32 -2.76 -14.81
N ARG A 29 4.83 -3.94 -14.45
CA ARG A 29 4.38 -4.94 -15.42
C ARG A 29 3.05 -4.52 -16.05
N PHE A 30 2.76 -5.11 -17.20
CA PHE A 30 1.51 -4.86 -17.92
C PHE A 30 0.27 -5.15 -17.06
N ASN A 31 0.30 -6.22 -16.26
CA ASN A 31 -0.80 -6.62 -15.38
C ASN A 31 -0.89 -5.81 -14.08
N GLU A 32 0.09 -5.00 -13.71
CA GLU A 32 -0.03 -4.13 -12.54
C GLU A 32 -0.86 -2.90 -12.92
N THR A 33 -2.15 -2.95 -12.65
CA THR A 33 -3.13 -1.93 -13.07
C THR A 33 -3.65 -1.08 -11.92
N ASP A 34 -3.40 -1.49 -10.68
CA ASP A 34 -3.98 -0.91 -9.48
C ASP A 34 -2.89 -0.46 -8.51
N ALA A 35 -3.24 0.49 -7.66
CA ALA A 35 -2.39 1.00 -6.60
C ALA A 35 -3.19 1.23 -5.33
N VAL A 36 -2.63 0.85 -4.18
CA VAL A 36 -3.11 1.31 -2.86
C VAL A 36 -2.25 2.49 -2.48
N VAL A 37 -2.87 3.63 -2.21
CA VAL A 37 -2.20 4.85 -1.76
C VAL A 37 -2.65 5.14 -0.33
N ILE A 38 -1.68 5.37 0.56
CA ILE A 38 -1.92 5.64 1.97
C ILE A 38 -1.17 6.91 2.32
N THR A 39 -1.85 7.87 2.94
CA THR A 39 -1.25 9.06 3.52
C THR A 39 -1.44 9.05 5.04
N ALA A 40 -0.33 9.18 5.75
CA ALA A 40 -0.32 9.23 7.21
C ALA A 40 0.29 10.53 7.71
N ARG A 41 -0.16 11.00 8.87
CA ARG A 41 0.31 12.21 9.54
C ARG A 41 0.92 11.87 10.90
N THR A 42 2.13 12.36 11.16
CA THR A 42 2.79 12.29 12.47
C THR A 42 2.23 13.33 13.45
N GLU A 43 2.51 13.17 14.74
CA GLU A 43 2.06 14.12 15.78
C GLU A 43 2.57 15.56 15.56
N ASP A 44 3.74 15.72 14.94
CA ASP A 44 4.31 17.03 14.58
C ASP A 44 3.79 17.60 13.25
N GLY A 45 2.80 16.95 12.64
CA GLY A 45 2.08 17.45 11.46
C GLY A 45 2.74 17.14 10.12
N ARG A 46 3.86 16.40 10.08
CA ARG A 46 4.44 15.93 8.81
C ARG A 46 3.53 14.89 8.17
N MET A 47 3.46 14.90 6.84
CA MET A 47 2.68 13.94 6.06
C MET A 47 3.59 13.08 5.20
N MET A 48 3.28 11.80 5.12
CA MET A 48 4.01 10.83 4.30
C MET A 48 3.03 9.99 3.52
N THR A 49 3.38 9.70 2.26
CA THR A 49 2.57 8.86 1.38
C THR A 49 3.34 7.60 1.00
N GLU A 50 2.70 6.45 1.14
CA GLU A 50 3.19 5.17 0.62
C GLU A 50 2.27 4.69 -0.50
N THR A 51 2.85 4.06 -1.52
CA THR A 51 2.10 3.54 -2.67
C THR A 51 2.50 2.11 -2.96
N PHE A 52 1.53 1.20 -2.90
CA PHE A 52 1.71 -0.20 -3.25
C PHE A 52 1.12 -0.45 -4.63
N TYR A 53 1.95 -0.85 -5.60
CA TYR A 53 1.50 -1.21 -6.94
C TYR A 53 1.18 -2.71 -7.02
N LEU A 54 0.03 -3.05 -7.60
CA LEU A 54 -0.48 -4.42 -7.64
C LEU A 54 -1.46 -4.64 -8.81
N CYS A 55 -1.99 -5.85 -8.88
CA CYS A 55 -3.14 -6.20 -9.71
C CYS A 55 -4.23 -6.71 -8.77
N LEU A 56 -5.42 -6.10 -8.84
CA LEU A 56 -6.59 -6.66 -8.17
C LEU A 56 -7.28 -7.68 -9.08
N LYS A 57 -7.95 -8.66 -8.47
CA LYS A 57 -8.92 -9.49 -9.18
C LYS A 57 -10.16 -8.64 -9.54
N PRO A 58 -11.00 -9.09 -10.49
CA PRO A 58 -12.21 -8.38 -10.86
C PRO A 58 -13.16 -8.09 -9.68
N ASP A 59 -13.17 -8.96 -8.67
CA ASP A 59 -13.96 -8.84 -7.45
C ASP A 59 -13.35 -7.89 -6.40
N GLY A 60 -12.21 -7.25 -6.68
CA GLY A 60 -11.54 -6.34 -5.75
C GLY A 60 -10.63 -7.01 -4.73
N THR A 61 -10.55 -8.34 -4.72
CA THR A 61 -9.63 -9.09 -3.85
C THR A 61 -8.21 -9.07 -4.38
N PHE A 62 -7.26 -9.26 -3.46
CA PHE A 62 -5.84 -9.35 -3.75
C PHE A 62 -5.37 -10.79 -3.81
N ASP A 63 -4.46 -11.08 -4.74
CA ASP A 63 -3.81 -12.40 -4.85
C ASP A 63 -2.31 -12.27 -4.59
N GLU A 64 -1.89 -12.73 -3.41
CA GLU A 64 -0.48 -12.79 -3.02
C GLU A 64 0.33 -13.75 -3.91
N GLN A 65 -0.30 -14.82 -4.40
CA GLN A 65 0.34 -15.96 -5.06
C GLN A 65 0.20 -15.95 -6.59
N SER A 66 -0.48 -14.95 -7.16
CA SER A 66 -0.70 -14.89 -8.61
C SER A 66 0.62 -14.93 -9.38
N MET A 67 0.69 -15.82 -10.39
CA MET A 67 1.89 -16.15 -11.14
C MET A 67 2.59 -14.92 -11.76
N GLY A 68 3.85 -14.67 -11.38
CA GLY A 68 4.69 -13.59 -11.93
C GLY A 68 6.11 -13.60 -11.35
N SER A 69 7.09 -13.04 -12.08
CA SER A 69 8.49 -12.99 -11.62
C SER A 69 8.66 -12.25 -10.29
N ASP A 70 9.79 -12.53 -9.63
CA ASP A 70 10.26 -12.02 -8.35
C ASP A 70 9.86 -10.57 -8.03
N ALA A 71 10.03 -9.58 -8.92
CA ALA A 71 9.78 -8.17 -8.58
C ALA A 71 8.29 -7.80 -8.34
N SER A 72 7.36 -8.33 -9.14
CA SER A 72 5.93 -8.06 -8.92
C SER A 72 5.41 -8.86 -7.73
N GLN A 73 5.89 -10.10 -7.59
CA GLN A 73 5.63 -10.92 -6.42
C GLN A 73 6.15 -10.25 -5.13
N ALA A 74 7.34 -9.64 -5.17
CA ALA A 74 7.92 -8.92 -4.04
C ALA A 74 7.08 -7.70 -3.64
N ARG A 75 6.53 -6.94 -4.59
CA ARG A 75 5.61 -5.83 -4.29
C ARG A 75 4.31 -6.29 -3.63
N ARG A 76 3.75 -7.40 -4.11
CA ARG A 76 2.56 -8.04 -3.53
C ARG A 76 2.85 -8.54 -2.12
N HIS A 77 3.94 -9.27 -1.93
CA HIS A 77 4.40 -9.72 -0.61
C HIS A 77 4.64 -8.54 0.34
N ARG A 78 5.20 -7.43 -0.16
CA ARG A 78 5.39 -6.20 0.62
C ARG A 78 4.06 -5.63 1.12
N LEU A 79 3.04 -5.54 0.28
CA LEU A 79 1.69 -5.13 0.70
C LEU A 79 1.06 -6.15 1.66
N ALA A 80 1.18 -7.44 1.38
CA ALA A 80 0.62 -8.48 2.23
C ALA A 80 1.24 -8.45 3.64
N LYS A 81 2.56 -8.32 3.73
CA LYS A 81 3.26 -8.12 5.00
C LYS A 81 2.81 -6.87 5.73
N PHE A 82 2.65 -5.75 5.03
CA PHE A 82 2.15 -4.51 5.62
C PHE A 82 0.76 -4.70 6.26
N ILE A 83 -0.17 -5.30 5.52
CA ILE A 83 -1.54 -5.57 6.00
C ILE A 83 -1.52 -6.49 7.23
N ARG A 84 -0.70 -7.56 7.21
CA ARG A 84 -0.55 -8.48 8.36
C ARG A 84 0.06 -7.77 9.56
N TYR A 85 1.13 -7.01 9.33
CA TYR A 85 1.91 -6.36 10.40
C TYR A 85 1.07 -5.38 11.21
N TYR A 86 0.26 -4.55 10.54
CA TYR A 86 -0.63 -3.60 11.21
C TYR A 86 -2.01 -4.19 11.58
N GLY A 87 -2.25 -5.48 11.30
CA GLY A 87 -3.50 -6.17 11.62
C GLY A 87 -4.71 -5.58 10.89
N PHE A 88 -4.53 -5.21 9.62
CA PHE A 88 -5.59 -4.64 8.78
C PHE A 88 -6.54 -5.69 8.22
N ALA A 89 -6.10 -6.94 8.09
CA ALA A 89 -6.95 -8.07 7.71
C ALA A 89 -6.43 -9.35 8.38
N GLU A 90 -7.36 -10.23 8.79
CA GLU A 90 -7.02 -11.56 9.32
C GLU A 90 -6.61 -12.52 8.19
N ASP A 91 -7.37 -12.52 7.08
CA ASP A 91 -7.06 -13.30 5.88
C ASP A 91 -7.04 -12.39 4.64
N ILE A 92 -5.84 -12.19 4.11
CA ILE A 92 -5.56 -11.34 2.96
C ILE A 92 -6.12 -11.93 1.66
N SER A 93 -6.22 -13.25 1.55
CA SER A 93 -6.62 -13.93 0.31
C SER A 93 -8.08 -13.66 -0.06
N ILE A 94 -8.91 -13.35 0.93
CA ILE A 94 -10.32 -13.00 0.80
C ILE A 94 -10.58 -11.52 1.09
N TYR A 95 -9.55 -10.75 1.46
CA TYR A 95 -9.70 -9.34 1.77
C TYR A 95 -9.95 -8.53 0.50
N ASN A 96 -11.12 -7.91 0.42
CA ASN A 96 -11.44 -6.98 -0.65
C ASN A 96 -10.77 -5.63 -0.34
N LEU A 97 -9.67 -5.35 -1.03
CA LEU A 97 -8.92 -4.11 -0.84
C LEU A 97 -9.71 -2.88 -1.29
N ARG A 98 -10.57 -3.01 -2.30
CA ARG A 98 -11.34 -1.86 -2.80
C ARG A 98 -12.31 -1.34 -1.74
N ASP A 99 -12.94 -2.26 -1.00
CA ASP A 99 -13.94 -1.92 0.00
C ASP A 99 -13.33 -1.72 1.39
N GLY A 100 -12.32 -2.53 1.76
CA GLY A 100 -11.75 -2.51 3.10
C GLY A 100 -10.63 -1.47 3.32
N VAL A 101 -10.06 -0.86 2.28
CA VAL A 101 -8.94 0.08 2.47
C VAL A 101 -9.34 1.33 3.28
N SER A 102 -10.60 1.77 3.19
CA SER A 102 -11.09 2.92 3.95
C SER A 102 -11.08 2.69 5.46
N ASP A 103 -11.19 1.43 5.90
CA ASP A 103 -11.18 1.06 7.32
C ASP A 103 -9.79 1.22 7.95
N TRP A 104 -8.77 1.51 7.14
CA TRP A 104 -7.42 1.78 7.62
C TRP A 104 -7.28 3.22 8.14
N ILE A 105 -8.20 4.11 7.77
CA ILE A 105 -8.22 5.50 8.23
C ILE A 105 -8.40 5.55 9.75
N GLY A 106 -7.60 6.37 10.42
CA GLY A 106 -7.54 6.47 11.88
C GLY A 106 -6.65 5.40 12.54
N ARG A 107 -6.14 4.42 11.80
CA ARG A 107 -5.21 3.41 12.36
C ARG A 107 -3.78 3.96 12.41
N ALA A 108 -3.05 3.54 13.44
CA ALA A 108 -1.67 3.93 13.65
C ALA A 108 -0.72 3.10 12.78
N VAL A 109 0.28 3.77 12.21
CA VAL A 109 1.42 3.18 11.50
C VAL A 109 2.73 3.74 12.03
N GLU A 110 3.83 3.04 11.76
CA GLU A 110 5.16 3.48 12.12
C GLU A 110 5.82 4.22 10.97
N VAL A 111 6.67 5.17 11.31
CA VAL A 111 7.41 6.02 10.38
C VAL A 111 8.89 5.93 10.70
N LEU A 112 9.70 5.74 9.66
CA LEU A 112 11.15 5.73 9.75
C LEU A 112 11.76 6.99 9.14
N PRO A 113 12.73 7.61 9.81
CA PRO A 113 13.50 8.69 9.22
C PRO A 113 14.32 8.17 8.04
N SER A 114 14.30 8.91 6.93
CA SER A 114 15.09 8.58 5.74
C SER A 114 15.76 9.84 5.19
N LYS A 115 16.91 9.67 4.51
CA LYS A 115 17.67 10.78 3.90
C LYS A 115 16.87 11.57 2.85
N LYS A 116 15.77 10.99 2.34
CA LYS A 116 14.91 11.60 1.31
C LYS A 116 13.57 12.09 1.87
N GLY A 117 13.43 12.17 3.19
CA GLY A 117 12.16 12.35 3.88
C GLY A 117 11.74 11.07 4.58
N ASP A 118 10.89 11.22 5.60
CA ASP A 118 10.38 10.10 6.38
C ASP A 118 9.49 9.19 5.54
N ILE A 119 9.48 7.90 5.87
CA ILE A 119 8.74 6.87 5.12
C ILE A 119 7.86 6.06 6.07
N ILE A 120 6.71 5.61 5.58
CA ILE A 120 5.88 4.65 6.32
C ILE A 120 6.63 3.31 6.35
N TYR A 121 6.79 2.75 7.55
CA TYR A 121 7.48 1.49 7.73
C TYR A 121 6.71 0.35 7.06
N THR A 122 7.44 -0.41 6.24
CA THR A 122 6.93 -1.60 5.54
C THR A 122 7.90 -2.77 5.77
N PRO A 123 7.47 -3.87 6.43
CA PRO A 123 8.33 -5.02 6.75
C PRO A 123 8.70 -5.94 5.55
#